data_AF-A0A6L6H0T0-F1
#
_entry.id   AF-A0A6L6H0T0-F1
#
_cell.length_a   1.000
_cell.length_b   1.000
_cell.length_c   1.000
_cell.angle_alpha   90.00
_cell.angle_beta   90.00
_cell.angle_gamma   90.00
#
_symmetry.space_group_name_H-M   'P 1'
#
loop_
_entity.id
_entity.type
_entity.pdbx_description
1 polymer ?
#
loop_
_entity_poly.entity_id
_entity_poly.type
_entity_poly.pdbx_seq_one_letter_code
_entity_poly.pdbx_strand_id
1 'polypeptide(L)'
;MRHPDKYESFWQWFMEREPVYYNVPEATWEEVNALLERLQAVNPHFLFDLTYELVDGYREMFISADGVAEAFDDLHALLQATPELERFQVIGLLEPMSEGAEIAEEENEYPELDLSFLPPTLQKLKAFDESLEAQGKSLDDGIGVRWTDARMAYQETPLDVLPFMDVGVDGIHVGLLTDFGQVTDLEEAFIVLVMPADPESGRFLARNPKEFVDFLCSDQYLTLLCNGLVIDSAETYQQVITDTDQDFAENPELENTWKAAAAELGEAMDAEPIADVYGYVAEVVTAARESQIALPTLDGIGVVSTEDVGELPVFRLEEDVPVDLKEVKQFFATAPVASKQAFIRNAQYTRALFEEPELKAFIMDELEVMGCSAEAERLRSMDW
;
A
#
# COMPACT_ATOMS: atom_id res chain seq x y z
N MET A 1 22.36 27.16 40.87
CA MET A 1 21.41 26.88 39.77
C MET A 1 21.60 25.42 39.42
N ARG A 2 20.54 24.59 39.51
CA ARG A 2 20.60 23.23 38.97
C ARG A 2 20.71 23.37 37.46
N HIS A 3 21.61 22.63 36.83
CA HIS A 3 21.52 22.43 35.38
C HIS A 3 20.21 21.69 35.11
N PRO A 4 19.39 22.13 34.13
CA PRO A 4 18.19 21.39 33.76
C PRO A 4 18.59 19.98 33.33
N ASP A 5 17.75 19.01 33.69
CA ASP A 5 17.93 17.63 33.22
C ASP A 5 17.84 17.59 31.68
N LYS A 6 18.41 16.58 31.03
CA LYS A 6 18.39 16.45 29.56
C LYS A 6 16.95 16.51 29.00
N TYR A 7 15.98 15.97 29.74
CA TYR A 7 14.55 16.01 29.40
C TYR A 7 13.96 17.42 29.52
N GLU A 8 14.19 18.11 30.64
CA GLU A 8 13.75 19.50 30.84
C GLU A 8 14.37 20.43 29.78
N SER A 9 15.62 20.16 29.40
CA SER A 9 16.35 20.92 28.39
C SER A 9 15.79 20.72 26.98
N PHE A 10 15.29 19.52 26.67
CA PHE A 10 14.56 19.25 25.43
C PHE A 10 13.24 20.02 25.42
N TRP A 11 12.42 19.87 26.47
CA TRP A 11 11.10 20.49 26.51
C TRP A 11 11.15 22.02 26.54
N GLN A 12 12.11 22.62 27.24
CA GLN A 12 12.32 24.08 27.20
C GLN A 12 12.65 24.55 25.78
N TRP A 13 13.51 23.82 25.08
CA TRP A 13 13.86 24.14 23.69
C TRP A 13 12.66 23.96 22.76
N PHE A 14 11.84 22.92 22.98
CA PHE A 14 10.64 22.65 22.20
C PHE A 14 9.60 23.77 22.39
N MET A 15 9.33 24.19 23.63
CA MET A 15 8.40 25.28 23.93
C MET A 15 8.77 26.61 23.25
N GLU A 16 10.07 26.92 23.13
CA GLU A 16 10.53 28.12 22.40
C GLU A 16 10.21 28.06 20.89
N ARG A 17 9.96 26.86 20.36
CA ARG A 17 9.73 26.56 18.94
C ARG A 17 8.35 25.98 18.65
N GLU A 18 7.51 25.83 19.68
CA GLU A 18 6.16 25.29 19.57
C GLU A 18 5.36 25.92 18.41
N PRO A 19 5.41 27.26 18.15
CA PRO A 19 4.68 27.86 17.03
C PRO A 19 5.13 27.38 15.64
N VAL A 20 6.39 26.98 15.49
CA VAL A 20 6.93 26.46 14.22
C VAL A 20 6.32 25.08 13.95
N TYR A 21 6.40 24.19 14.93
CA TYR A 21 5.92 22.81 14.78
C TYR A 21 4.39 22.70 14.79
N TYR A 22 3.69 23.68 15.36
CA TYR A 22 2.22 23.68 15.32
C TYR A 22 1.70 23.87 13.89
N ASN A 23 2.43 24.63 13.08
CA ASN A 23 2.13 24.91 11.67
C ASN A 23 2.98 24.02 10.74
N VAL A 24 2.92 22.70 10.90
CA VAL A 24 3.72 21.71 10.13
C VAL A 24 3.76 21.99 8.61
N PRO A 25 2.66 22.38 7.92
CA PRO A 25 2.72 22.68 6.48
C PRO A 25 3.64 23.86 6.11
N GLU A 26 3.97 24.73 7.08
CA GLU A 26 4.90 25.85 6.94
C GLU A 26 6.30 25.54 7.48
N ALA A 27 6.48 24.40 8.17
CA ALA A 27 7.78 23.98 8.69
C ALA A 27 8.67 23.46 7.56
N THR A 28 9.91 23.92 7.54
CA THR A 28 10.92 23.47 6.59
C THR A 28 11.53 22.14 7.03
N TRP A 29 12.05 21.36 6.09
CA TRP A 29 12.82 20.14 6.39
C TRP A 29 13.97 20.37 7.38
N GLU A 30 14.60 21.55 7.34
CA GLU A 30 15.64 21.94 8.30
C GLU A 30 15.09 22.03 9.75
N GLU A 31 13.86 22.52 9.93
CA GLU A 31 13.23 22.65 11.24
C GLU A 31 12.78 21.30 11.80
N VAL A 32 12.28 20.41 10.94
CA VAL A 32 11.92 19.02 11.28
C VAL A 32 13.17 18.23 11.67
N ASN A 33 14.26 18.34 10.90
CA ASN A 33 15.53 17.71 11.23
C ASN A 33 16.12 18.26 12.54
N ALA A 34 16.01 19.56 12.80
CA ALA A 34 16.45 20.14 14.07
C ALA A 34 15.67 19.59 15.28
N LEU A 35 14.38 19.27 15.11
CA LEU A 35 13.58 18.59 16.13
C LEU A 35 14.09 17.15 16.35
N LEU A 36 14.35 16.40 15.28
CA LEU A 36 14.88 15.04 15.37
C LEU A 36 16.24 15.03 16.06
N GLU A 37 17.18 15.86 15.63
CA GLU A 37 18.51 15.97 16.22
C GLU A 37 18.45 16.33 17.70
N ARG A 38 17.52 17.23 18.08
CA ARG A 38 17.36 17.63 19.47
C ARG A 38 16.78 16.51 20.33
N LEU A 39 15.83 15.75 19.78
CA LEU A 39 15.24 14.59 20.42
C LEU A 39 16.28 13.47 20.57
N GLN A 40 17.07 13.21 19.52
CA GLN A 40 18.12 12.20 19.52
C GLN A 40 19.31 12.56 20.43
N ALA A 41 19.51 13.84 20.73
CA ALA A 41 20.45 14.27 21.77
C ALA A 41 20.01 13.86 23.20
N VAL A 42 18.73 13.52 23.42
CA VAL A 42 18.22 12.93 24.67
C VAL A 42 18.52 11.43 24.70
N ASN A 43 18.20 10.73 23.61
CA ASN A 43 18.53 9.33 23.35
C ASN A 43 18.57 9.08 21.83
N PRO A 44 19.64 8.49 21.27
CA PRO A 44 19.80 8.33 19.82
C PRO A 44 18.76 7.43 19.15
N HIS A 45 18.01 6.63 19.91
CA HIS A 45 16.96 5.74 19.40
C HIS A 45 15.58 6.40 19.35
N PHE A 46 15.46 7.67 19.69
CA PHE A 46 14.18 8.36 19.61
C PHE A 46 13.85 8.79 18.19
N LEU A 47 12.59 8.51 17.83
CA LEU A 47 11.92 8.99 16.63
C LEU A 47 10.68 9.78 17.06
N PHE A 48 10.20 10.64 16.16
CA PHE A 48 8.92 11.31 16.36
C PHE A 48 8.11 11.36 15.08
N ASP A 49 6.81 11.57 15.26
CA ASP A 49 5.88 11.93 14.19
C ASP A 49 4.98 13.08 14.66
N LEU A 50 4.54 13.93 13.72
CA LEU A 50 3.60 15.02 13.94
C LEU A 50 2.41 14.81 13.02
N THR A 51 1.20 14.85 13.58
CA THR A 51 0.02 14.81 12.71
C THR A 51 0.01 16.01 11.76
N TYR A 52 -0.61 15.85 10.60
CA TYR A 52 -0.83 16.95 9.66
C TYR A 52 -2.06 17.78 10.05
N GLU A 53 -3.16 17.13 10.43
CA GLU A 53 -4.41 17.77 10.85
C GLU A 53 -4.50 17.96 12.37
N LEU A 54 -5.19 19.02 12.80
CA LEU A 54 -5.40 19.28 14.23
C LEU A 54 -6.51 18.36 14.75
N VAL A 55 -6.27 17.68 15.87
CA VAL A 55 -7.25 16.88 16.59
C VAL A 55 -7.75 17.69 17.78
N ASP A 56 -9.03 18.05 17.78
CA ASP A 56 -9.65 18.89 18.82
C ASP A 56 -8.91 20.22 19.10
N GLY A 57 -8.24 20.77 18.08
CA GLY A 57 -7.46 22.01 18.18
C GLY A 57 -6.03 21.82 18.72
N TYR A 58 -5.59 20.58 18.92
CA TYR A 58 -4.23 20.22 19.30
C TYR A 58 -3.52 19.55 18.12
N ARG A 59 -2.19 19.72 18.09
CA ARG A 59 -1.33 18.87 17.29
C ARG A 59 -0.89 17.67 18.12
N GLU A 60 -0.97 16.48 17.56
CA GLU A 60 -0.43 15.29 18.23
C GLU A 60 1.04 15.11 17.82
N MET A 61 1.89 14.89 18.83
CA MET A 61 3.29 14.52 18.65
C MET A 61 3.50 13.13 19.22
N PHE A 62 3.82 12.17 18.36
CA PHE A 62 4.18 10.82 18.75
C PHE A 62 5.68 10.75 18.98
N ILE A 63 6.11 10.12 20.08
CA ILE A 63 7.52 9.85 20.36
C ILE A 63 7.68 8.35 20.61
N SER A 64 8.60 7.72 19.89
CA SER A 64 8.88 6.28 19.97
C SER A 64 10.35 6.03 20.29
N ALA A 65 10.61 4.89 20.94
CA ALA A 65 11.95 4.33 21.16
C ALA A 65 12.33 3.30 20.08
N ASP A 66 11.54 3.19 19.01
CA ASP A 66 11.78 2.29 17.87
C ASP A 66 11.99 0.82 18.28
N GLY A 67 11.24 0.37 19.30
CA GLY A 67 11.34 -0.99 19.85
C GLY A 67 12.62 -1.29 20.66
N VAL A 68 13.52 -0.32 20.86
CA VAL A 68 14.77 -0.49 21.60
C VAL A 68 14.51 -0.48 23.11
N ALA A 69 14.56 -1.66 23.73
CA ALA A 69 14.24 -1.90 25.14
C ALA A 69 14.98 -0.91 26.09
N GLU A 70 16.26 -0.68 25.86
CA GLU A 70 17.11 0.16 26.70
C GLU A 70 16.77 1.66 26.62
N ALA A 71 16.02 2.07 25.59
CA ALA A 71 15.61 3.46 25.39
C ALA A 71 14.26 3.79 26.05
N PHE A 72 13.50 2.79 26.52
CA PHE A 72 12.18 3.03 27.15
C PHE A 72 12.26 3.77 28.48
N ASP A 73 13.32 3.56 29.27
CA ASP A 73 13.51 4.29 30.53
C ASP A 73 13.69 5.80 30.26
N ASP A 74 14.49 6.13 29.25
CA ASP A 74 14.67 7.51 28.80
C ASP A 74 13.36 8.07 28.20
N LEU A 75 12.59 7.26 27.45
CA LEU A 75 11.33 7.68 26.83
C LEU A 75 10.30 8.00 27.92
N HIS A 76 10.18 7.12 28.91
CA HIS A 76 9.31 7.34 30.05
C HIS A 76 9.72 8.60 30.83
N ALA A 77 11.01 8.78 31.08
CA ALA A 77 11.52 9.98 31.77
C ALA A 77 11.28 11.26 30.96
N LEU A 78 11.42 11.20 29.62
CA LEU A 78 11.10 12.31 28.73
C LEU A 78 9.62 12.68 28.80
N LEU A 79 8.72 11.70 28.69
CA LEU A 79 7.27 11.91 28.75
C LEU A 79 6.80 12.40 30.13
N GLN A 80 7.40 11.91 31.21
CA GLN A 80 7.13 12.40 32.57
C GLN A 80 7.59 13.85 32.76
N ALA A 81 8.61 14.28 32.02
CA ALA A 81 9.11 15.65 32.04
C ALA A 81 8.33 16.59 31.11
N THR A 82 7.34 16.11 30.37
CA THR A 82 6.55 16.92 29.43
C THR A 82 5.80 18.02 30.20
N PRO A 83 6.05 19.31 29.90
CA PRO A 83 5.32 20.41 30.49
C PRO A 83 3.89 20.45 29.96
N GLU A 84 3.03 21.25 30.59
CA GLU A 84 1.73 21.56 29.99
C GLU A 84 1.96 22.40 28.72
N LEU A 85 1.57 21.85 27.57
CA LEU A 85 1.68 22.50 26.26
C LEU A 85 0.31 23.01 25.85
N GLU A 86 0.24 24.25 25.35
CA GLU A 86 -1.04 24.88 25.00
C GLU A 86 -1.61 24.31 23.70
N ARG A 87 -0.75 23.80 22.80
CA ARG A 87 -1.15 23.43 21.44
C ARG A 87 -0.80 22.00 21.04
N PHE A 88 -0.17 21.26 21.94
CA PHE A 88 0.31 19.91 21.64
C PHE A 88 -0.24 18.89 22.63
N GLN A 89 -0.55 17.72 22.10
CA GLN A 89 -0.74 16.50 22.85
C GLN A 89 0.42 15.57 22.54
N VAL A 90 1.23 15.27 23.56
CA VAL A 90 2.39 14.38 23.41
C VAL A 90 1.97 12.97 23.77
N ILE A 91 2.24 12.03 22.86
CA ILE A 91 1.88 10.62 22.99
C ILE A 91 3.15 9.78 22.91
N GLY A 92 3.41 8.98 23.93
CA GLY A 92 4.51 8.03 23.94
C GLY A 92 4.07 6.67 23.44
N LEU A 93 4.76 6.13 22.43
CA LEU A 93 4.61 4.74 22.01
C LEU A 93 5.48 3.87 22.92
N LEU A 94 4.86 3.41 24.03
CA LEU A 94 5.55 2.80 25.17
C LEU A 94 5.60 1.27 25.13
N GLU A 95 5.29 0.61 24.02
CA GLU A 95 5.32 -0.86 23.95
C GLU A 95 6.75 -1.39 24.00
N PRO A 96 7.22 -1.93 25.13
CA PRO A 96 8.53 -2.54 25.19
C PRO A 96 8.41 -3.89 24.46
N MET A 97 9.34 -4.19 23.56
CA MET A 97 9.68 -5.59 23.30
C MET A 97 10.15 -6.17 24.64
N SER A 98 9.31 -6.97 25.29
CA SER A 98 9.40 -7.25 26.73
C SER A 98 10.76 -7.82 27.17
N GLU A 99 11.49 -7.10 28.03
CA GLU A 99 12.64 -7.64 28.77
C GLU A 99 12.18 -8.72 29.75
N GLY A 100 12.58 -9.96 29.51
CA GLY A 100 12.25 -11.11 30.35
C GLY A 100 11.62 -12.29 29.60
N ALA A 101 11.37 -12.16 28.30
CA ALA A 101 11.48 -13.34 27.46
C ALA A 101 12.95 -13.77 27.54
N GLU A 102 13.22 -14.91 28.20
CA GLU A 102 14.34 -15.73 27.74
C GLU A 102 14.16 -15.76 26.22
N ILE A 103 15.17 -15.29 25.49
CA ILE A 103 15.33 -15.69 24.10
C ILE A 103 15.54 -17.20 24.19
N ALA A 104 14.44 -17.96 24.33
CA ALA A 104 14.21 -18.92 23.28
C ALA A 104 14.40 -18.08 22.02
N GLU A 105 15.41 -18.42 21.25
CA GLU A 105 15.39 -18.17 19.83
C GLU A 105 14.16 -18.92 19.29
N GLU A 106 12.95 -18.58 19.73
CA GLU A 106 11.80 -18.59 18.89
C GLU A 106 12.07 -17.36 18.04
N GLU A 107 12.76 -17.63 16.92
CA GLU A 107 12.54 -16.92 15.68
C GLU A 107 11.13 -16.31 15.78
N ASN A 108 11.03 -14.99 15.91
CA ASN A 108 9.80 -14.32 15.50
C ASN A 108 9.78 -14.53 13.97
N GLU A 109 9.45 -15.75 13.56
CA GLU A 109 8.97 -16.09 12.25
C GLU A 109 7.70 -15.26 12.15
N TYR A 110 7.86 -14.05 11.61
CA TYR A 110 6.80 -13.51 10.76
C TYR A 110 6.38 -14.70 9.89
N PRO A 111 5.11 -15.14 9.97
CA PRO A 111 4.69 -16.29 9.21
C PRO A 111 5.12 -16.06 7.77
N GLU A 112 5.77 -17.09 7.20
CA GLU A 112 6.28 -17.08 5.85
C GLU A 112 5.19 -16.55 4.91
N LEU A 113 5.58 -15.66 3.99
CA LEU A 113 4.64 -15.11 3.01
C LEU A 113 3.98 -16.24 2.24
N ASP A 114 2.64 -16.24 2.20
CA ASP A 114 1.92 -17.18 1.35
C ASP A 114 1.99 -16.70 -0.10
N LEU A 115 3.09 -17.03 -0.75
CA LEU A 115 3.37 -16.77 -2.16
C LEU A 115 3.24 -18.04 -3.01
N SER A 116 2.51 -19.04 -2.51
CA SER A 116 2.35 -20.33 -3.19
C SER A 116 1.60 -20.21 -4.53
N PHE A 117 0.87 -19.11 -4.73
CA PHE A 117 0.13 -18.80 -5.95
C PHE A 117 0.99 -18.15 -7.04
N LEU A 118 2.25 -17.77 -6.77
CA LEU A 118 3.07 -17.05 -7.75
C LEU A 118 3.21 -17.87 -9.04
N PRO A 119 2.94 -17.28 -10.21
CA PRO A 119 3.16 -17.93 -11.49
C PRO A 119 4.67 -17.99 -11.82
N PRO A 120 5.11 -18.91 -12.70
CA PRO A 120 6.53 -19.16 -13.02
C PRO A 120 7.43 -17.93 -13.19
N THR A 121 6.95 -16.88 -13.85
CA THR A 121 7.68 -15.62 -14.07
C THR A 121 7.93 -14.90 -12.75
N LEU A 122 6.93 -14.81 -11.87
CA LEU A 122 7.11 -14.19 -10.55
C LEU A 122 7.91 -15.09 -9.59
N GLN A 123 7.82 -16.43 -9.72
CA GLN A 123 8.71 -17.34 -8.99
C GLN A 123 10.17 -17.12 -9.39
N LYS A 124 10.44 -16.91 -10.69
CA LYS A 124 11.78 -16.58 -11.18
C LYS A 124 12.25 -15.22 -10.67
N LEU A 125 11.36 -14.23 -10.61
CA LEU A 125 11.64 -12.92 -10.01
C LEU A 125 11.99 -13.05 -8.51
N LYS A 126 11.24 -13.88 -7.77
CA LYS A 126 11.51 -14.16 -6.36
C LYS A 126 12.86 -14.85 -6.17
N ALA A 127 13.18 -15.84 -6.99
CA ALA A 127 14.49 -16.51 -6.95
C ALA A 127 15.64 -15.56 -7.31
N PHE A 128 15.39 -14.57 -8.17
CA PHE A 128 16.36 -13.51 -8.44
C PHE A 128 16.58 -12.62 -7.20
N ASP A 129 15.51 -12.20 -6.52
CA ASP A 129 15.62 -11.43 -5.28
C ASP A 129 16.35 -12.19 -4.16
N GLU A 130 16.01 -13.46 -3.95
CA GLU A 130 16.76 -14.34 -3.01
C GLU A 130 18.26 -14.42 -3.36
N SER A 131 18.60 -14.33 -4.65
CA SER A 131 20.00 -14.29 -5.09
C SER A 131 20.68 -12.95 -4.82
N LEU A 132 19.93 -11.84 -4.79
CA LEU A 132 20.39 -10.53 -4.36
C LEU A 132 20.60 -10.50 -2.84
N GLU A 133 19.68 -11.07 -2.08
CA GLU A 133 19.76 -11.18 -0.61
C GLU A 133 21.01 -11.93 -0.17
N ALA A 134 21.38 -13.01 -0.87
CA ALA A 134 22.62 -13.74 -0.63
C ALA A 134 23.90 -12.89 -0.83
N GLN A 135 23.78 -11.74 -1.50
CA GLN A 135 24.84 -10.76 -1.72
C GLN A 135 24.72 -9.53 -0.82
N GLY A 136 23.72 -9.48 0.08
CA GLY A 136 23.41 -8.32 0.92
C GLY A 136 22.76 -7.16 0.17
N LYS A 137 21.99 -7.47 -0.90
CA LYS A 137 21.14 -6.53 -1.66
C LYS A 137 19.69 -7.02 -1.59
N SER A 138 18.75 -6.22 -2.07
CA SER A 138 17.36 -6.65 -2.28
C SER A 138 16.71 -5.90 -3.45
N LEU A 139 15.56 -6.39 -3.93
CA LEU A 139 14.69 -5.63 -4.81
C LEU A 139 14.18 -4.33 -4.17
N ASP A 140 14.09 -4.26 -2.85
CA ASP A 140 13.71 -3.04 -2.13
C ASP A 140 14.77 -1.94 -2.30
N ASP A 141 16.02 -2.27 -1.97
CA ASP A 141 17.13 -1.32 -2.04
C ASP A 141 17.42 -0.88 -3.49
N GLY A 142 17.18 -1.78 -4.45
CA GLY A 142 17.56 -1.60 -5.84
C GLY A 142 16.43 -1.12 -6.76
N ILE A 143 15.19 -1.52 -6.48
CA ILE A 143 14.00 -1.31 -7.33
C ILE A 143 12.80 -0.83 -6.48
N GLY A 144 12.91 -0.64 -5.17
CA GLY A 144 11.84 -0.03 -4.36
C GLY A 144 10.56 -0.87 -4.25
N VAL A 145 10.66 -2.19 -4.42
CA VAL A 145 9.53 -3.12 -4.25
C VAL A 145 9.91 -4.26 -3.31
N ARG A 146 8.93 -4.70 -2.53
CA ARG A 146 9.08 -5.77 -1.54
C ARG A 146 8.02 -6.83 -1.75
N TRP A 147 8.35 -8.08 -1.44
CA TRP A 147 7.36 -9.16 -1.48
C TRP A 147 6.32 -9.02 -0.39
N THR A 148 5.06 -9.25 -0.75
CA THR A 148 3.94 -9.22 0.18
C THR A 148 2.93 -10.33 -0.12
N ASP A 149 1.89 -10.47 0.70
CA ASP A 149 0.79 -11.39 0.46
C ASP A 149 -0.55 -10.75 0.85
N ALA A 150 -1.58 -11.58 1.07
CA ALA A 150 -2.91 -11.12 1.47
C ALA A 150 -2.94 -10.26 2.75
N ARG A 151 -1.86 -10.21 3.54
CA ARG A 151 -1.74 -9.27 4.67
C ARG A 151 -1.78 -7.80 4.26
N MET A 152 -1.44 -7.48 3.00
CA MET A 152 -1.59 -6.13 2.44
C MET A 152 -2.95 -5.82 1.85
N ALA A 153 -3.89 -6.76 1.91
CA ALA A 153 -5.25 -6.49 1.45
C ALA A 153 -6.00 -5.60 2.46
N TYR A 154 -6.27 -4.36 2.05
CA TYR A 154 -7.15 -3.43 2.76
C TYR A 154 -8.61 -3.65 2.33
N GLN A 155 -9.53 -2.88 2.92
CA GLN A 155 -10.96 -2.93 2.56
C GLN A 155 -11.17 -2.62 1.06
N GLU A 156 -10.32 -1.76 0.52
CA GLU A 156 -10.30 -1.28 -0.86
C GLU A 156 -9.65 -2.28 -1.83
N THR A 157 -8.91 -3.28 -1.33
CA THR A 157 -8.27 -4.30 -2.18
C THR A 157 -9.33 -5.25 -2.71
N PRO A 158 -9.60 -5.26 -4.03
CA PRO A 158 -10.69 -6.06 -4.59
C PRO A 158 -10.55 -7.54 -4.20
N LEU A 159 -11.66 -8.16 -3.83
CA LEU A 159 -11.68 -9.54 -3.36
C LEU A 159 -11.12 -10.55 -4.34
N ASP A 160 -10.95 -10.21 -5.61
CA ASP A 160 -10.39 -11.07 -6.66
C ASP A 160 -8.97 -10.67 -7.10
N VAL A 161 -8.29 -9.85 -6.30
CA VAL A 161 -6.87 -9.51 -6.47
C VAL A 161 -6.03 -10.28 -5.45
N LEU A 162 -4.89 -10.82 -5.90
CA LEU A 162 -3.90 -11.49 -5.06
C LEU A 162 -2.66 -10.61 -4.93
N PRO A 163 -2.48 -9.87 -3.82
CA PRO A 163 -1.30 -9.04 -3.60
C PRO A 163 -0.03 -9.88 -3.55
N PHE A 164 1.04 -9.41 -4.20
CA PHE A 164 2.34 -10.09 -4.18
C PHE A 164 3.54 -9.15 -4.02
N MET A 165 3.37 -7.84 -4.23
CA MET A 165 4.38 -6.82 -3.93
C MET A 165 3.80 -5.56 -3.31
N ASP A 166 4.60 -4.80 -2.56
CA ASP A 166 4.31 -3.44 -2.10
C ASP A 166 5.52 -2.51 -2.27
N VAL A 167 5.29 -1.20 -2.17
CA VAL A 167 6.34 -0.15 -2.24
C VAL A 167 6.71 0.44 -0.89
N GLY A 168 6.14 -0.09 0.19
CA GLY A 168 6.41 0.35 1.56
C GLY A 168 5.92 1.72 1.96
N VAL A 169 5.08 2.37 1.15
CA VAL A 169 4.42 3.63 1.46
C VAL A 169 2.91 3.54 1.23
N ASP A 170 2.13 4.17 2.11
CA ASP A 170 0.67 4.38 2.01
C ASP A 170 -0.20 3.13 1.74
N GLY A 171 0.33 1.94 2.07
CA GLY A 171 -0.35 0.67 1.80
C GLY A 171 -0.51 0.37 0.31
N ILE A 172 0.24 1.04 -0.57
CA ILE A 172 0.22 0.82 -2.01
C ILE A 172 0.82 -0.55 -2.31
N HIS A 173 0.07 -1.38 -3.05
CA HIS A 173 0.48 -2.74 -3.37
C HIS A 173 0.07 -3.16 -4.78
N VAL A 174 0.76 -4.17 -5.28
CA VAL A 174 0.59 -4.76 -6.60
C VAL A 174 0.02 -6.17 -6.46
N GLY A 175 -0.96 -6.51 -7.29
CA GLY A 175 -1.58 -7.83 -7.25
C GLY A 175 -1.93 -8.42 -8.62
N LEU A 176 -2.13 -9.73 -8.64
CA LEU A 176 -2.64 -10.47 -9.79
C LEU A 176 -4.17 -10.41 -9.79
N LEU A 177 -4.77 -9.97 -10.89
CA LEU A 177 -6.21 -9.98 -11.07
C LEU A 177 -6.70 -11.36 -11.53
N THR A 178 -7.49 -12.02 -10.69
CA THR A 178 -7.98 -13.39 -10.94
C THR A 178 -9.33 -13.46 -11.64
N ASP A 179 -10.04 -12.33 -11.77
CA ASP A 179 -11.40 -12.25 -12.29
C ASP A 179 -12.37 -13.22 -11.59
N PHE A 180 -12.33 -13.24 -10.26
CA PHE A 180 -13.08 -14.18 -9.40
C PHE A 180 -12.80 -15.65 -9.74
N GLY A 181 -11.52 -15.98 -9.95
CA GLY A 181 -11.05 -17.32 -10.32
C GLY A 181 -11.28 -17.72 -11.78
N GLN A 182 -11.70 -16.80 -12.66
CA GLN A 182 -11.86 -17.08 -14.10
C GLN A 182 -10.52 -17.17 -14.84
N VAL A 183 -9.47 -16.50 -14.33
CA VAL A 183 -8.11 -16.65 -14.85
C VAL A 183 -7.52 -17.97 -14.38
N THR A 184 -7.50 -18.95 -15.29
CA THR A 184 -7.00 -20.32 -14.98
C THR A 184 -5.48 -20.46 -15.02
N ASP A 185 -4.79 -19.51 -15.67
CA ASP A 185 -3.34 -19.43 -15.72
C ASP A 185 -2.91 -18.03 -15.26
N LEU A 186 -2.27 -17.93 -14.10
CA LEU A 186 -1.85 -16.66 -13.53
C LEU A 186 -0.68 -16.02 -14.30
N GLU A 187 -0.03 -16.74 -15.23
CA GLU A 187 0.86 -16.12 -16.23
C GLU A 187 0.12 -15.21 -17.22
N GLU A 188 -1.21 -15.27 -17.27
CA GLU A 188 -2.03 -14.42 -18.14
C GLU A 188 -2.85 -13.40 -17.34
N ALA A 189 -2.67 -13.32 -16.02
CA ALA A 189 -3.40 -12.40 -15.15
C ALA A 189 -2.91 -10.97 -15.34
N PHE A 190 -3.84 -10.02 -15.49
CA PHE A 190 -3.50 -8.60 -15.43
C PHE A 190 -2.86 -8.26 -14.10
N ILE A 191 -1.88 -7.35 -14.13
CA ILE A 191 -1.26 -6.81 -12.93
C ILE A 191 -1.94 -5.49 -12.60
N VAL A 192 -2.45 -5.39 -11.38
CA VAL A 192 -3.13 -4.21 -10.87
C VAL A 192 -2.34 -3.58 -9.74
N LEU A 193 -2.31 -2.25 -9.73
CA LEU A 193 -1.89 -1.41 -8.62
C LEU A 193 -3.14 -1.06 -7.81
N VAL A 194 -3.08 -1.31 -6.51
CA VAL A 194 -4.08 -0.92 -5.54
C VAL A 194 -3.51 0.22 -4.70
N MET A 195 -4.23 1.34 -4.69
CA MET A 195 -3.89 2.51 -3.88
C MET A 195 -5.04 2.79 -2.92
N PRO A 196 -4.95 2.39 -1.63
CA PRO A 196 -6.04 2.55 -0.68
C PRO A 196 -6.53 4.00 -0.50
N ALA A 197 -5.64 4.97 -0.71
CA ALA A 197 -5.97 6.40 -0.64
C ALA A 197 -6.57 6.99 -1.94
N ASP A 198 -6.61 6.24 -3.06
CA ASP A 198 -7.20 6.70 -4.33
C ASP A 198 -8.70 6.35 -4.38
N PRO A 199 -9.60 7.32 -4.64
CA PRO A 199 -10.97 7.01 -5.00
C PRO A 199 -11.06 6.17 -6.30
N GLU A 200 -10.07 6.12 -7.18
CA GLU A 200 -10.04 5.18 -8.33
C GLU A 200 -8.99 4.09 -8.08
N SER A 201 -9.20 3.31 -7.02
CA SER A 201 -8.18 2.45 -6.41
C SER A 201 -7.59 1.34 -7.30
N GLY A 202 -8.24 0.97 -8.40
CA GLY A 202 -7.78 -0.09 -9.30
C GLY A 202 -7.16 0.43 -10.60
N ARG A 203 -5.83 0.49 -10.66
CA ARG A 203 -5.10 0.84 -11.90
C ARG A 203 -4.37 -0.37 -12.48
N PHE A 204 -4.30 -0.47 -13.79
CA PHE A 204 -3.54 -1.53 -14.45
C PHE A 204 -2.07 -1.13 -14.63
N LEU A 205 -1.14 -2.06 -14.43
CA LEU A 205 0.29 -1.86 -14.70
C LEU A 205 0.77 -2.67 -15.89
N ALA A 206 0.26 -3.89 -16.06
CA ALA A 206 0.66 -4.79 -17.14
C ALA A 206 -0.44 -5.80 -17.47
N ARG A 207 -0.35 -6.40 -18.66
CA ARG A 207 -1.30 -7.45 -19.09
C ARG A 207 -1.01 -8.83 -18.49
N ASN A 208 0.21 -9.04 -18.02
CA ASN A 208 0.68 -10.31 -17.47
C ASN A 208 1.97 -10.11 -16.63
N PRO A 209 2.37 -11.11 -15.83
CA PRO A 209 3.64 -11.11 -15.09
C PRO A 209 4.89 -10.80 -15.92
N LYS A 210 4.99 -11.28 -17.16
CA LYS A 210 6.16 -11.02 -18.01
C LYS A 210 6.28 -9.54 -18.35
N GLU A 211 5.18 -8.94 -18.79
CA GLU A 211 5.13 -7.52 -19.10
C GLU A 211 5.27 -6.64 -17.85
N PHE A 212 4.93 -7.15 -16.67
CA PHE A 212 5.22 -6.46 -15.41
C PHE A 212 6.72 -6.43 -15.08
N VAL A 213 7.46 -7.50 -15.37
CA VAL A 213 8.92 -7.46 -15.24
C VAL A 213 9.52 -6.48 -16.24
N ASP A 214 8.99 -6.43 -17.47
CA ASP A 214 9.37 -5.44 -18.47
C ASP A 214 9.10 -4.01 -17.97
N PHE A 215 7.95 -3.80 -17.32
CA PHE A 215 7.58 -2.55 -16.65
C PHE A 215 8.56 -2.17 -15.54
N LEU A 216 8.91 -3.07 -14.62
CA LEU A 216 9.86 -2.78 -13.52
C LEU A 216 11.25 -2.36 -14.04
N CYS A 217 11.69 -2.92 -15.16
CA CYS A 217 12.94 -2.52 -15.81
C CYS A 217 12.86 -1.18 -16.55
N SER A 218 11.67 -0.66 -16.79
CA SER A 218 11.43 0.47 -17.71
C SER A 218 10.89 1.72 -17.03
N ASP A 219 10.07 1.57 -15.99
CA ASP A 219 9.52 2.70 -15.26
C ASP A 219 10.61 3.33 -14.39
N GLN A 220 11.05 4.51 -14.80
CA GLN A 220 12.18 5.18 -14.19
C GLN A 220 11.82 5.53 -12.73
N TYR A 221 12.58 4.97 -11.78
CA TYR A 221 12.36 5.14 -10.34
C TYR A 221 10.94 4.76 -9.86
N LEU A 222 10.27 3.86 -10.59
CA LEU A 222 8.87 3.50 -10.34
C LEU A 222 7.94 4.70 -10.29
N THR A 223 8.20 5.71 -11.12
CA THR A 223 7.46 6.97 -11.13
C THR A 223 5.96 6.74 -11.27
N LEU A 224 5.53 5.91 -12.24
CA LEU A 224 4.11 5.65 -12.45
C LEU A 224 3.52 4.83 -11.30
N LEU A 225 4.26 3.87 -10.78
CA LEU A 225 3.80 2.98 -9.72
C LEU A 225 3.66 3.72 -8.38
N CYS A 226 4.63 4.56 -7.99
CA CYS A 226 4.64 5.28 -6.72
C CYS A 226 3.85 6.60 -6.76
N ASN A 227 3.70 7.24 -7.92
CA ASN A 227 3.05 8.55 -8.06
C ASN A 227 1.74 8.48 -8.87
N GLY A 228 1.15 7.30 -9.01
CA GLY A 228 -0.07 7.09 -9.78
C GLY A 228 -1.19 8.07 -9.42
N LEU A 229 -1.35 8.39 -8.13
CA LEU A 229 -2.34 9.36 -7.63
C LEU A 229 -2.29 10.72 -8.32
N VAL A 230 -1.09 11.23 -8.63
CA VAL A 230 -0.91 12.55 -9.23
C VAL A 230 -0.74 12.49 -10.74
N ILE A 231 -0.46 11.32 -11.31
CA ILE A 231 -0.26 11.14 -12.75
C ILE A 231 -1.59 10.82 -13.43
N ASP A 232 -2.17 11.83 -14.09
CA ASP A 232 -3.42 11.75 -14.84
C ASP A 232 -3.23 11.92 -16.36
N SER A 233 -2.06 12.35 -16.80
CA SER A 233 -1.75 12.67 -18.19
C SER A 233 -0.29 12.40 -18.51
N ALA A 234 0.01 12.26 -19.81
CA ALA A 234 1.39 12.15 -20.28
C ALA A 234 2.23 13.39 -19.92
N GLU A 235 1.61 14.58 -19.85
CA GLU A 235 2.30 15.81 -19.45
C GLU A 235 2.71 15.74 -17.97
N THR A 236 1.78 15.35 -17.10
CA THR A 236 2.06 15.17 -15.67
C THR A 236 3.10 14.08 -15.44
N TYR A 237 3.04 12.96 -16.18
CA TYR A 237 4.05 11.90 -16.10
C TYR A 237 5.46 12.42 -16.44
N GLN A 238 5.59 13.18 -17.53
CA GLN A 238 6.88 13.75 -17.93
C GLN A 238 7.39 14.80 -16.92
N GLN A 239 6.48 15.54 -16.29
CA GLN A 239 6.83 16.48 -15.23
C GLN A 239 7.39 15.73 -14.01
N VAL A 240 6.72 14.67 -13.54
CA VAL A 240 7.20 13.87 -12.41
C VAL A 240 8.55 13.23 -12.74
N ILE A 241 8.75 12.65 -13.93
CA ILE A 241 10.07 12.14 -14.34
C ILE A 241 11.14 13.23 -14.25
N THR A 242 10.84 14.44 -14.74
CA THR A 242 11.79 15.55 -14.73
C THR A 242 12.17 15.95 -13.31
N ASP A 243 11.19 16.01 -12.41
CA ASP A 243 11.41 16.35 -11.00
C ASP A 243 12.21 15.25 -10.30
N THR A 244 11.86 13.98 -10.52
CA THR A 244 12.61 12.84 -9.97
C THR A 244 14.04 12.77 -10.53
N ASP A 245 14.26 13.04 -11.81
CA ASP A 245 15.61 13.12 -12.39
C ASP A 245 16.46 14.20 -11.72
N GLN A 246 15.85 15.33 -11.33
CA GLN A 246 16.54 16.37 -10.57
C GLN A 246 16.95 15.87 -9.17
N ASP A 247 16.04 15.21 -8.46
CA ASP A 247 16.31 14.65 -7.13
C ASP A 247 17.44 13.60 -7.18
N PHE A 248 17.43 12.72 -8.18
CA PHE A 248 18.47 11.71 -8.36
C PHE A 248 19.79 12.30 -8.84
N ALA A 249 19.79 13.39 -9.61
CA ALA A 249 21.02 14.10 -9.96
C ALA A 249 21.72 14.70 -8.73
N GLU A 250 20.96 15.01 -7.67
CA GLU A 250 21.49 15.44 -6.37
C GLU A 250 21.99 14.25 -5.52
N ASN A 251 21.59 13.01 -5.85
CA ASN A 251 22.06 11.77 -5.22
C ASN A 251 22.54 10.70 -6.23
N PRO A 252 23.73 10.88 -6.84
CA PRO A 252 24.23 9.97 -7.87
C PRO A 252 24.48 8.52 -7.39
N GLU A 253 24.67 8.31 -6.09
CA GLU A 253 24.86 6.95 -5.54
C GLU A 253 23.56 6.14 -5.62
N LEU A 254 22.43 6.77 -5.29
CA LEU A 254 21.11 6.16 -5.42
C LEU A 254 20.77 5.89 -6.90
N GLU A 255 21.05 6.84 -7.79
CA GLU A 255 20.82 6.69 -9.23
C GLU A 255 21.60 5.50 -9.82
N ASN A 256 22.87 5.37 -9.44
CA ASN A 256 23.72 4.27 -9.91
C ASN A 256 23.27 2.92 -9.35
N THR A 257 22.81 2.89 -8.09
CA THR A 257 22.28 1.68 -7.45
C THR A 257 21.05 1.18 -8.20
N TRP A 258 20.11 2.10 -8.47
CA TRP A 258 18.90 1.79 -9.25
C TRP A 258 19.22 1.26 -10.64
N LYS A 259 20.03 1.99 -11.41
CA LYS A 259 20.39 1.60 -12.78
C LYS A 259 21.11 0.25 -12.83
N ALA A 260 21.95 -0.05 -11.85
CA ALA A 260 22.61 -1.34 -11.75
C ALA A 260 21.60 -2.46 -11.46
N ALA A 261 20.69 -2.27 -10.49
CA ALA A 261 19.67 -3.25 -10.14
C ALA A 261 18.70 -3.52 -11.31
N ALA A 262 18.23 -2.48 -12.00
CA ALA A 262 17.37 -2.62 -13.18
C ALA A 262 18.07 -3.36 -14.33
N ALA A 263 19.38 -3.14 -14.53
CA ALA A 263 20.17 -3.86 -15.53
C ALA A 263 20.39 -5.33 -15.16
N GLU A 264 20.73 -5.62 -13.89
CA GLU A 264 20.86 -6.98 -13.36
C GLU A 264 19.53 -7.75 -13.49
N LEU A 265 18.40 -7.11 -13.15
CA LEU A 265 17.06 -7.65 -13.31
C LEU A 265 16.77 -7.94 -14.79
N GLY A 266 17.04 -6.99 -15.68
CA GLY A 266 16.77 -7.14 -17.11
C GLY A 266 17.53 -8.31 -17.74
N GLU A 267 18.80 -8.51 -17.38
CA GLU A 267 19.59 -9.66 -17.84
C GLU A 267 19.07 -10.98 -17.24
N ALA A 268 18.78 -11.01 -15.94
CA ALA A 268 18.30 -12.22 -15.26
C ALA A 268 16.94 -12.68 -15.79
N MET A 269 16.07 -11.72 -16.11
CA MET A 269 14.68 -11.98 -16.48
C MET A 269 14.41 -12.04 -17.97
N ASP A 270 15.37 -11.69 -18.83
CA ASP A 270 15.16 -11.50 -20.28
C ASP A 270 14.07 -10.44 -20.53
N ALA A 271 14.20 -9.31 -19.84
CA ALA A 271 13.24 -8.23 -19.89
C ALA A 271 13.40 -7.40 -21.18
N GLU A 272 12.27 -7.00 -21.77
CA GLU A 272 12.21 -6.15 -22.95
C GLU A 272 11.80 -4.73 -22.54
N PRO A 273 12.69 -3.71 -22.66
CA PRO A 273 12.36 -2.37 -22.21
C PRO A 273 11.16 -1.75 -22.94
N ILE A 274 10.26 -1.15 -22.16
CA ILE A 274 9.09 -0.39 -22.61
C ILE A 274 9.54 1.05 -22.85
N ALA A 275 9.54 1.48 -24.12
CA ALA A 275 10.05 2.80 -24.49
C ALA A 275 9.17 3.97 -24.01
N ASP A 276 7.86 3.76 -23.91
CA ASP A 276 6.87 4.72 -23.42
C ASP A 276 5.98 4.01 -22.42
N VAL A 277 6.38 4.06 -21.15
CA VAL A 277 5.70 3.35 -20.05
C VAL A 277 4.29 3.88 -19.84
N TYR A 278 4.11 5.21 -19.84
CA TYR A 278 2.79 5.81 -19.70
C TYR A 278 1.88 5.44 -20.86
N GLY A 279 2.35 5.57 -22.11
CA GLY A 279 1.56 5.19 -23.29
C GLY A 279 1.22 3.70 -23.31
N TYR A 280 2.16 2.84 -22.89
CA TYR A 280 1.90 1.41 -22.74
C TYR A 280 0.76 1.15 -21.75
N VAL A 281 0.81 1.70 -20.54
CA VAL A 281 -0.27 1.51 -19.55
C VAL A 281 -1.59 2.12 -20.04
N ALA A 282 -1.57 3.41 -20.39
CA ALA A 282 -2.77 4.17 -20.71
C ALA A 282 -3.48 3.70 -21.99
N GLU A 283 -2.74 3.23 -23.00
CA GLU A 283 -3.31 2.85 -24.29
C GLU A 283 -3.34 1.34 -24.53
N VAL A 284 -2.28 0.61 -24.16
CA VAL A 284 -2.15 -0.81 -24.50
C VAL A 284 -2.79 -1.69 -23.44
N VAL A 285 -2.45 -1.49 -22.17
CA VAL A 285 -2.97 -2.31 -21.06
C VAL A 285 -4.44 -2.00 -20.84
N THR A 286 -4.81 -0.72 -20.74
CA THR A 286 -6.20 -0.29 -20.56
C THR A 286 -7.09 -0.78 -21.69
N ALA A 287 -6.72 -0.60 -22.96
CA ALA A 287 -7.55 -1.08 -24.07
C ALA A 287 -7.68 -2.60 -24.11
N ALA A 288 -6.61 -3.33 -23.75
CA ALA A 288 -6.66 -4.78 -23.64
C ALA A 288 -7.68 -5.21 -22.58
N ARG A 289 -7.69 -4.56 -21.42
CA ARG A 289 -8.69 -4.84 -20.38
C ARG A 289 -10.09 -4.43 -20.80
N GLU A 290 -10.29 -3.21 -21.30
CA GLU A 290 -11.59 -2.70 -21.72
C GLU A 290 -12.28 -3.61 -22.73
N SER A 291 -11.51 -4.26 -23.60
CA SER A 291 -12.03 -5.23 -24.57
C SER A 291 -12.62 -6.50 -23.94
N GLN A 292 -12.30 -6.79 -22.67
CA GLN A 292 -12.77 -7.96 -21.92
C GLN A 292 -13.89 -7.62 -20.93
N ILE A 293 -14.03 -6.35 -20.55
CA ILE A 293 -15.03 -5.90 -19.56
C ILE A 293 -16.44 -6.08 -20.12
N ALA A 294 -17.25 -6.86 -19.41
CA ALA A 294 -18.68 -7.00 -19.65
C ALA A 294 -19.49 -5.95 -18.88
N LEU A 295 -19.08 -5.61 -17.66
CA LEU A 295 -19.68 -4.55 -16.85
C LEU A 295 -18.62 -3.69 -16.17
N PRO A 296 -18.71 -2.35 -16.23
CA PRO A 296 -17.84 -1.47 -15.47
C PRO A 296 -18.16 -1.56 -13.96
N THR A 297 -17.15 -1.32 -13.15
CA THR A 297 -17.24 -1.22 -11.68
C THR A 297 -16.66 0.12 -11.22
N LEU A 298 -17.02 0.54 -10.00
CA LEU A 298 -16.65 1.83 -9.43
C LEU A 298 -15.14 1.95 -9.18
N ASP A 299 -14.46 0.83 -8.95
CA ASP A 299 -13.00 0.74 -8.79
C ASP A 299 -12.21 0.83 -10.11
N GLY A 300 -12.89 0.97 -11.26
CA GLY A 300 -12.26 1.08 -12.58
C GLY A 300 -11.81 -0.24 -13.23
N ILE A 301 -11.86 -1.37 -12.52
CA ILE A 301 -11.28 -2.63 -13.01
C ILE A 301 -12.24 -3.38 -13.97
N GLY A 302 -13.55 -3.28 -13.70
CA GLY A 302 -14.63 -3.95 -14.43
C GLY A 302 -14.63 -5.47 -14.28
N VAL A 303 -15.76 -6.11 -14.55
CA VAL A 303 -15.89 -7.58 -14.50
C VAL A 303 -16.02 -8.18 -15.89
N VAL A 304 -15.41 -9.35 -16.08
CA VAL A 304 -15.52 -10.14 -17.31
C VAL A 304 -16.74 -11.07 -17.24
N SER A 305 -17.30 -11.44 -18.39
CA SER A 305 -18.37 -12.42 -18.49
C SER A 305 -17.96 -13.54 -19.45
N THR A 306 -18.10 -14.79 -19.00
CA THR A 306 -18.00 -15.97 -19.87
C THR A 306 -19.33 -16.30 -20.55
N GLU A 307 -20.41 -15.66 -20.14
CA GLU A 307 -21.75 -15.87 -20.67
C GLU A 307 -22.07 -14.80 -21.73
N ASP A 308 -22.56 -15.22 -22.90
CA ASP A 308 -23.13 -14.35 -23.94
C ASP A 308 -24.58 -13.99 -23.55
N VAL A 309 -24.71 -13.17 -22.52
CA VAL A 309 -26.00 -12.65 -22.03
C VAL A 309 -26.07 -11.19 -22.43
N GLY A 310 -27.01 -10.85 -23.31
CA GLY A 310 -27.12 -9.54 -23.96
C GLY A 310 -26.88 -8.32 -23.06
N GLU A 311 -27.93 -7.68 -22.56
CA GLU A 311 -27.76 -6.54 -21.65
C GLU A 311 -27.76 -7.06 -20.20
N LEU A 312 -26.64 -6.89 -19.50
CA LEU A 312 -26.49 -7.34 -18.12
C LEU A 312 -27.11 -6.31 -17.15
N PRO A 313 -27.95 -6.74 -16.20
CA PRO A 313 -28.53 -5.83 -15.23
C PRO A 313 -27.47 -5.33 -14.25
N VAL A 314 -27.56 -4.05 -13.86
CA VAL A 314 -26.65 -3.41 -12.90
C VAL A 314 -27.44 -2.97 -11.69
N PHE A 315 -27.00 -3.39 -10.50
CA PHE A 315 -27.49 -2.84 -9.24
C PHE A 315 -26.66 -1.60 -8.90
N ARG A 316 -27.31 -0.45 -8.77
CA ARG A 316 -26.62 0.81 -8.50
C ARG A 316 -26.36 0.96 -7.01
N LEU A 317 -25.11 1.25 -6.67
CA LEU A 317 -24.67 1.61 -5.33
C LEU A 317 -24.14 3.04 -5.38
N GLU A 318 -24.33 3.74 -4.28
CA GLU A 318 -23.84 5.09 -4.05
C GLU A 318 -23.15 5.08 -2.68
N GLU A 319 -22.05 5.81 -2.56
CA GLU A 319 -21.33 5.98 -1.30
C GLU A 319 -22.25 6.62 -0.25
N ASP A 320 -22.10 6.22 1.02
CA ASP A 320 -22.91 6.66 2.16
C ASP A 320 -24.43 6.39 2.05
N VAL A 321 -24.90 5.62 1.06
CA VAL A 321 -26.31 5.25 0.91
C VAL A 321 -26.54 3.83 1.44
N PRO A 322 -27.38 3.64 2.48
CA PRO A 322 -27.66 2.32 3.02
C PRO A 322 -28.25 1.37 1.97
N VAL A 323 -27.73 0.14 1.96
CA VAL A 323 -28.13 -0.88 0.99
C VAL A 323 -29.31 -1.70 1.52
N ASP A 324 -30.43 -1.75 0.80
CA ASP A 324 -31.56 -2.62 1.16
C ASP A 324 -31.25 -4.09 0.83
N LEU A 325 -30.89 -4.88 1.85
CA LEU A 325 -30.58 -6.30 1.73
C LEU A 325 -31.70 -7.11 1.06
N LYS A 326 -32.97 -6.71 1.19
CA LYS A 326 -34.08 -7.38 0.52
C LYS A 326 -34.04 -7.17 -0.98
N GLU A 327 -33.70 -5.97 -1.44
CA GLU A 327 -33.53 -5.66 -2.86
C GLU A 327 -32.30 -6.38 -3.43
N VAL A 328 -31.19 -6.41 -2.68
CA VAL A 328 -29.99 -7.17 -3.06
C VAL A 328 -30.33 -8.66 -3.23
N LYS A 329 -31.02 -9.28 -2.27
CA LYS A 329 -31.44 -10.69 -2.37
C LYS A 329 -32.34 -10.95 -3.57
N GLN A 330 -33.23 -10.03 -3.91
CA GLN A 330 -34.07 -10.15 -5.11
C GLN A 330 -33.25 -10.04 -6.39
N PHE A 331 -32.26 -9.14 -6.44
CA PHE A 331 -31.34 -9.02 -7.55
C PHE A 331 -30.52 -10.31 -7.75
N PHE A 332 -29.87 -10.81 -6.68
CA PHE A 332 -29.05 -12.03 -6.72
C PHE A 332 -29.86 -13.29 -7.08
N ALA A 333 -31.17 -13.33 -6.80
CA ALA A 333 -32.00 -14.47 -7.16
C ALA A 333 -32.14 -14.67 -8.70
N THR A 334 -31.92 -13.62 -9.50
CA THR A 334 -32.12 -13.66 -10.96
C THR A 334 -30.96 -13.13 -11.79
N ALA A 335 -30.04 -12.37 -11.18
CA ALA A 335 -28.93 -11.75 -11.89
C ALA A 335 -27.93 -12.80 -12.40
N PRO A 336 -27.37 -12.61 -13.62
CA PRO A 336 -26.21 -13.36 -14.10
C PRO A 336 -25.00 -13.20 -13.19
N VAL A 337 -24.05 -14.14 -13.28
CA VAL A 337 -22.85 -14.16 -12.40
C VAL A 337 -22.04 -12.87 -12.50
N ALA A 338 -21.78 -12.37 -13.72
CA ALA A 338 -21.05 -11.11 -13.93
C ALA A 338 -21.74 -9.92 -13.23
N SER A 339 -23.08 -9.83 -13.29
CA SER A 339 -23.84 -8.80 -12.59
C SER A 339 -23.70 -8.88 -11.07
N LYS A 340 -23.62 -10.09 -10.51
CA LYS A 340 -23.37 -10.30 -9.07
C LYS A 340 -21.94 -9.90 -8.68
N GLN A 341 -20.95 -10.29 -9.47
CA GLN A 341 -19.54 -9.93 -9.26
C GLN A 341 -19.35 -8.40 -9.32
N ALA A 342 -20.00 -7.72 -10.26
CA ALA A 342 -19.99 -6.25 -10.33
C ALA A 342 -20.59 -5.62 -9.07
N PHE A 343 -21.70 -6.15 -8.56
CA PHE A 343 -22.26 -5.70 -7.29
C PHE A 343 -21.26 -5.88 -6.14
N ILE A 344 -20.57 -7.04 -6.06
CA ILE A 344 -19.65 -7.33 -4.97
C ILE A 344 -18.50 -6.34 -4.94
N ARG A 345 -17.87 -6.06 -6.09
CA ARG A 345 -16.82 -5.03 -6.17
C ARG A 345 -17.33 -3.65 -5.80
N ASN A 346 -18.47 -3.25 -6.34
CA ASN A 346 -19.04 -1.94 -6.02
C ASN A 346 -19.43 -1.83 -4.54
N ALA A 347 -19.95 -2.90 -3.92
CA ALA A 347 -20.29 -2.92 -2.51
C ALA A 347 -19.05 -2.92 -1.60
N GLN A 348 -17.95 -3.50 -2.07
CA GLN A 348 -16.67 -3.42 -1.39
C GLN A 348 -16.13 -1.98 -1.45
N TYR A 349 -16.12 -1.41 -2.66
CA TYR A 349 -15.67 -0.06 -2.94
C TYR A 349 -16.45 1.00 -2.14
N THR A 350 -17.78 0.91 -2.10
CA THR A 350 -18.61 1.81 -1.27
C THR A 350 -18.64 1.44 0.21
N ARG A 351 -17.77 0.52 0.65
CA ARG A 351 -17.64 0.03 2.04
C ARG A 351 -18.87 -0.66 2.63
N ALA A 352 -19.93 -0.84 1.83
CA ALA A 352 -21.18 -1.45 2.25
C ALA A 352 -21.00 -2.88 2.78
N LEU A 353 -20.01 -3.63 2.26
CA LEU A 353 -19.69 -4.97 2.78
C LEU A 353 -19.11 -4.96 4.20
N PHE A 354 -18.54 -3.85 4.65
CA PHE A 354 -17.91 -3.73 5.96
C PHE A 354 -18.82 -3.02 6.98
N GLU A 355 -19.74 -2.18 6.50
CA GLU A 355 -20.71 -1.48 7.36
C GLU A 355 -21.96 -2.30 7.68
N GLU A 356 -22.31 -3.28 6.84
CA GLU A 356 -23.54 -4.08 6.96
C GLU A 356 -23.23 -5.58 7.13
N PRO A 357 -23.08 -6.10 8.37
CA PRO A 357 -22.69 -7.49 8.62
C PRO A 357 -23.63 -8.54 8.00
N GLU A 358 -24.93 -8.25 7.93
CA GLU A 358 -25.90 -9.13 7.29
C GLU A 358 -25.71 -9.21 5.76
N LEU A 359 -25.28 -8.10 5.14
CA LEU A 359 -24.93 -8.07 3.72
C LEU A 359 -23.63 -8.84 3.50
N LYS A 360 -22.59 -8.62 4.32
CA LYS A 360 -21.33 -9.36 4.26
C LYS A 360 -21.56 -10.88 4.29
N ALA A 361 -22.30 -11.35 5.29
CA ALA A 361 -22.62 -12.77 5.44
C ALA A 361 -23.37 -13.33 4.23
N PHE A 362 -24.34 -12.58 3.70
CA PHE A 362 -25.06 -12.98 2.49
C PHE A 362 -24.15 -13.08 1.26
N ILE A 363 -23.23 -12.12 1.08
CA ILE A 363 -22.31 -12.11 -0.04
C ILE A 363 -21.29 -13.25 0.05
N MET A 364 -20.81 -13.58 1.25
CA MET A 364 -19.97 -14.76 1.46
C MET A 364 -20.66 -16.05 1.00
N ASP A 365 -21.93 -16.24 1.37
CA ASP A 365 -22.72 -17.41 0.94
C ASP A 365 -22.91 -17.43 -0.59
N GLU A 366 -23.19 -16.27 -1.21
CA GLU A 366 -23.36 -16.19 -2.67
C GLU A 366 -22.06 -16.41 -3.44
N LEU A 367 -20.90 -15.97 -2.91
CA LEU A 367 -19.60 -16.28 -3.49
C LEU A 367 -19.35 -17.79 -3.52
N GLU A 368 -19.65 -18.51 -2.45
CA GLU A 368 -19.56 -19.99 -2.42
C GLU A 368 -20.49 -20.64 -3.45
N VAL A 369 -21.72 -20.15 -3.60
CA VAL A 369 -22.68 -20.64 -4.61
C VAL A 369 -22.18 -20.41 -6.04
N MET A 370 -21.47 -19.31 -6.27
CA MET A 370 -20.87 -18.99 -7.57
C MET A 370 -19.55 -19.76 -7.84
N GLY A 371 -19.04 -20.50 -6.86
CA GLY A 371 -17.75 -21.21 -6.95
C GLY A 371 -16.52 -20.33 -6.66
N CYS A 372 -16.73 -19.14 -6.12
CA CYS A 372 -15.70 -18.16 -5.74
C CYS A 372 -15.30 -18.34 -4.26
N SER A 373 -14.95 -19.57 -3.86
CA SER A 373 -14.66 -19.90 -2.45
C SER A 373 -13.41 -19.18 -1.91
N ALA A 374 -12.43 -18.88 -2.77
CA ALA A 374 -11.22 -18.16 -2.37
C ALA A 374 -11.52 -16.69 -2.04
N GLU A 375 -12.40 -16.05 -2.80
CA GLU A 375 -12.90 -14.70 -2.54
C GLU A 375 -13.76 -14.68 -1.27
N ALA A 376 -14.58 -15.72 -1.05
CA ALA A 376 -15.39 -15.85 0.17
C ALA A 376 -14.52 -15.98 1.43
N GLU A 377 -13.43 -16.76 1.38
CA GLU A 377 -12.47 -16.87 2.47
C GLU A 377 -11.71 -15.56 2.72
N ARG A 378 -11.30 -14.85 1.67
CA ARG A 378 -10.69 -13.52 1.81
C ARG A 378 -11.64 -12.52 2.47
N LEU A 379 -12.91 -12.49 2.06
CA LEU A 379 -13.91 -11.63 2.70
C LEU A 379 -14.14 -12.02 4.17
N ARG A 380 -14.05 -13.32 4.48
CA ARG A 380 -14.16 -13.86 5.85
C ARG A 380 -13.00 -13.44 6.74
N SER A 381 -11.77 -13.43 6.22
CA SER A 381 -10.57 -13.08 6.98
C SER A 381 -10.41 -11.58 7.24
N MET A 382 -11.15 -10.74 6.51
CA MET A 382 -11.19 -9.29 6.73
C MET A 382 -12.06 -8.97 7.97
N ASP A 383 -11.52 -9.14 9.17
CA ASP A 383 -12.14 -8.69 10.42
C ASP A 383 -11.73 -7.23 10.69
N TRP A 384 -12.59 -6.29 10.32
CA TRP A 384 -12.40 -4.85 10.58
C TRP A 384 -13.56 -4.30 11.41
#